data_AF-A0AAV9DUI8-F1
#
_entry.id   AF-A0AAV9DUI8-F1
#
_cell.length_a   1.000
_cell.length_b   1.000
_cell.length_c   1.000
_cell.angle_alpha   90.00
_cell.angle_beta   90.00
_cell.angle_gamma   90.00
#
_symmetry.space_group_name_H-M   'P 1'
#
loop_
_entity.id
_entity.type
_entity.pdbx_description
1 polymer ?
#
loop_
_entity_poly.entity_id
_entity_poly.type
_entity_poly.pdbx_seq_one_letter_code
_entity_poly.pdbx_strand_id
1 'polypeptide(L)'
;MDYENKLVLAPMVRVGALPFRMLAAEYGADITYGEEIIDHKMLKCERVVNGDLFVFSYQSKIPDCIRCFFLSLGIIELFLCEILEYLGTTDFVEKGTGGVVFRTCPEERDRVVFQMGTSCAVRALATAQLVLVCHGMFR
;
A
#
# COMPACT_ATOMS: atom_id res chain seq x y z
N MET A 1 -7.39 15.89 -3.92
CA MET A 1 -6.58 15.18 -4.94
C MET A 1 -7.11 15.57 -6.30
N ASP A 2 -6.25 16.13 -7.14
CA ASP A 2 -6.58 16.53 -8.53
C ASP A 2 -5.97 15.50 -9.49
N TYR A 3 -6.69 15.16 -10.57
CA TYR A 3 -6.32 14.14 -11.54
C TYR A 3 -5.84 14.72 -12.88
N GLU A 4 -5.99 16.03 -13.10
CA GLU A 4 -5.58 16.64 -14.36
C GLU A 4 -4.05 16.68 -14.51
N ASN A 5 -3.56 16.24 -15.68
CA ASN A 5 -2.14 16.24 -16.04
C ASN A 5 -1.22 15.54 -15.02
N LYS A 6 -1.70 14.44 -14.42
CA LYS A 6 -0.95 13.68 -13.40
C LYS A 6 -0.29 12.43 -13.96
N LEU A 7 0.91 12.12 -13.46
CA LEU A 7 1.56 10.83 -13.68
C LEU A 7 0.99 9.81 -12.68
N VAL A 8 0.22 8.87 -13.20
CA VAL A 8 -0.53 7.91 -12.38
C VAL A 8 0.07 6.52 -12.48
N LEU A 9 0.46 5.94 -11.34
CA LEU A 9 0.77 4.52 -11.27
C LEU A 9 -0.53 3.72 -11.29
N ALA A 10 -0.70 2.89 -12.32
CA ALA A 10 -1.85 2.02 -12.49
C ALA A 10 -1.91 0.91 -11.41
N PRO A 11 -3.11 0.39 -11.10
CA PRO A 11 -3.27 -0.71 -10.16
C PRO A 11 -2.70 -2.01 -10.73
N MET A 12 -1.87 -2.70 -9.94
CA MET A 12 -1.23 -3.95 -10.34
C MET A 12 -1.27 -4.97 -9.19
N VAL A 13 -2.03 -6.04 -9.38
CA VAL A 13 -2.12 -7.13 -8.40
C VAL A 13 -0.75 -7.81 -8.25
N ARG A 14 -0.34 -8.07 -7.00
CA ARG A 14 0.97 -8.59 -6.51
C ARG A 14 2.13 -7.59 -6.52
N VAL A 15 2.05 -6.50 -7.30
CA VAL A 15 3.17 -5.55 -7.49
C VAL A 15 2.91 -4.23 -6.76
N GLY A 16 1.65 -3.80 -6.62
CA GLY A 16 1.24 -2.53 -6.02
C GLY A 16 1.35 -2.42 -4.50
N ALA A 17 2.26 -3.17 -3.87
CA ALA A 17 2.53 -3.06 -2.44
C ALA A 17 3.23 -1.73 -2.09
N LEU A 18 3.21 -1.34 -0.81
CA LEU A 18 3.77 -0.07 -0.32
C LEU A 18 5.17 0.27 -0.88
N PRO A 19 6.17 -0.64 -0.87
CA PRO A 19 7.53 -0.29 -1.32
C PRO A 19 7.57 0.14 -2.79
N PHE A 20 6.77 -0.50 -3.63
CA PHE A 20 6.72 -0.18 -5.06
C PHE A 20 5.98 1.14 -5.32
N ARG A 21 4.97 1.46 -4.51
CA ARG A 21 4.25 2.74 -4.59
C ARG A 21 5.12 3.90 -4.13
N MET A 22 5.91 3.70 -3.07
CA MET A 22 6.91 4.67 -2.62
C MET A 22 7.98 4.89 -3.69
N LEU A 23 8.51 3.81 -4.28
CA LEU A 23 9.43 3.91 -5.39
C LEU A 23 8.83 4.71 -6.54
N ALA A 24 7.61 4.38 -7.00
CA ALA A 24 6.98 5.12 -8.09
C ALA A 24 6.86 6.62 -7.77
N ALA A 25 6.57 6.98 -6.52
CA ALA A 25 6.53 8.36 -6.08
C ALA A 25 7.92 9.04 -6.15
N GLU A 26 9.00 8.36 -5.78
CA GLU A 26 10.38 8.87 -5.91
C GLU A 26 10.77 9.12 -7.38
N TYR A 27 10.27 8.28 -8.29
CA TYR A 27 10.47 8.46 -9.73
C TYR A 27 9.49 9.45 -10.37
N GLY A 28 8.68 10.17 -9.57
CA GLY A 28 7.85 11.29 -10.01
C GLY A 28 6.39 10.97 -10.28
N ALA A 29 5.86 9.83 -9.80
CA ALA A 29 4.42 9.59 -9.85
C ALA A 29 3.66 10.52 -8.89
N ASP A 30 2.71 11.29 -9.41
CA ASP A 30 1.82 12.16 -8.63
C ASP A 30 0.77 11.35 -7.84
N ILE A 31 0.31 10.24 -8.42
CA ILE A 31 -0.78 9.40 -7.89
C ILE A 31 -0.36 7.94 -7.93
N THR A 32 -0.59 7.20 -6.85
CA THR A 32 -0.26 5.78 -6.77
C THR A 32 -1.44 4.91 -6.39
N TYR A 33 -1.87 4.03 -7.30
CA TYR A 33 -2.88 3.03 -6.99
C TYR A 33 -2.28 1.84 -6.24
N GLY A 34 -3.00 1.38 -5.23
CA GLY A 34 -2.77 0.09 -4.59
C GLY A 34 -3.09 -1.10 -5.50
N GLU A 35 -2.86 -2.30 -4.98
CA GLU A 35 -3.41 -3.51 -5.56
C GLU A 35 -4.95 -3.49 -5.49
N GLU A 36 -5.62 -4.23 -6.36
CA GLU A 36 -7.05 -4.50 -6.20
C GLU A 36 -7.27 -5.39 -4.97
N ILE A 37 -7.95 -4.87 -3.95
CA ILE A 37 -8.31 -5.65 -2.76
C ILE A 37 -9.81 -5.95 -2.75
N ILE A 38 -10.16 -7.23 -2.57
CA ILE A 38 -11.56 -7.65 -2.48
C ILE A 38 -12.18 -7.20 -1.15
N ASP A 39 -13.36 -6.59 -1.21
CA ASP A 39 -14.13 -6.08 -0.07
C ASP A 39 -14.30 -7.11 1.07
N HIS A 40 -14.62 -8.35 0.73
CA HIS A 40 -14.77 -9.48 1.66
C HIS A 40 -13.51 -9.75 2.48
N LYS A 41 -12.32 -9.47 1.93
CA LYS A 41 -11.04 -9.62 2.62
C LYS A 41 -10.79 -8.43 3.54
N MET A 42 -11.05 -7.21 3.08
CA MET A 42 -10.88 -6.01 3.90
C MET A 42 -11.80 -5.97 5.12
N LEU A 43 -13.06 -6.38 4.98
CA LEU A 43 -14.01 -6.38 6.10
C LEU A 43 -13.63 -7.35 7.23
N LYS A 44 -12.77 -8.33 6.96
CA LYS A 44 -12.20 -9.24 7.96
C LYS A 44 -10.93 -8.69 8.60
N CYS A 45 -10.46 -7.51 8.19
CA CYS A 45 -9.23 -6.95 8.70
C CYS A 45 -9.44 -6.13 9.96
N GLU A 46 -8.36 -5.99 10.73
CA GLU A 46 -8.22 -4.98 11.78
C GLU A 46 -7.06 -4.06 11.46
N ARG A 47 -7.18 -2.80 11.91
CA ARG A 47 -6.12 -1.82 11.75
C ARG A 47 -5.11 -1.96 12.86
N VAL A 48 -3.84 -2.11 12.48
CA VAL A 48 -2.69 -2.11 13.38
C VAL A 48 -1.80 -0.93 13.01
N VAL A 49 -1.47 -0.09 13.99
CA VAL A 49 -0.51 1.01 13.81
C VAL A 49 0.84 0.51 14.29
N ASN A 50 1.79 0.45 13.37
CA ASN A 50 3.17 0.09 13.67
C ASN A 50 3.96 1.37 13.96
N GLY A 51 4.72 1.39 15.06
CA GLY A 51 5.80 2.37 15.24
C GLY A 51 7.01 2.03 14.35
N ASP A 52 8.08 2.81 14.51
CA ASP A 52 9.30 2.85 13.67
C ASP A 52 10.09 1.50 13.54
N LEU A 53 9.59 0.37 14.05
CA LEU A 53 10.38 -0.85 14.24
C LEU A 53 9.88 -2.10 13.48
N PHE A 54 8.75 -2.07 12.76
CA PHE A 54 8.08 -3.31 12.30
C PHE A 54 8.14 -3.65 10.80
N VAL A 55 9.07 -3.03 10.05
CA VAL A 55 9.13 -3.17 8.58
C VAL A 55 9.80 -4.47 8.10
N PHE A 56 10.61 -5.13 8.94
CA PHE A 56 11.37 -6.33 8.55
C PHE A 56 10.55 -7.57 8.17
N SER A 57 9.22 -7.58 8.38
CA SER A 57 8.36 -8.73 8.08
C SER A 57 8.04 -8.94 6.58
N TYR A 58 8.36 -7.97 5.71
CA TYR A 58 7.96 -8.00 4.28
C TYR A 58 9.06 -8.44 3.31
N GLN A 59 10.22 -8.93 3.77
CA GLN A 59 11.25 -9.47 2.87
C GLN A 59 10.83 -10.73 2.10
N SER A 60 9.79 -11.43 2.55
CA SER A 60 9.39 -12.74 2.02
C SER A 60 8.36 -12.72 0.88
N LYS A 61 7.92 -11.53 0.42
CA LYS A 61 6.91 -11.39 -0.66
C LYS A 61 7.24 -10.35 -1.72
N ILE A 62 8.50 -9.96 -1.88
CA ILE A 62 8.89 -9.18 -3.07
C ILE A 62 8.75 -10.12 -4.27
N PRO A 63 7.84 -9.88 -5.24
CA PRO A 63 7.73 -10.72 -6.41
C PRO A 63 9.05 -10.67 -7.20
N ASP A 64 9.48 -11.82 -7.75
CA ASP A 64 10.77 -11.96 -8.44
C ASP A 64 10.98 -10.90 -9.54
N CYS A 65 9.90 -10.41 -10.16
CA CYS A 65 9.94 -9.35 -11.16
C CYS A 65 10.49 -8.01 -10.61
N ILE A 66 10.14 -7.64 -9.38
CA ILE A 66 10.65 -6.44 -8.73
C ILE A 66 12.14 -6.63 -8.38
N ARG A 67 12.50 -7.83 -7.90
CA ARG A 67 13.89 -8.17 -7.58
C ARG A 67 14.80 -8.10 -8.81
N CYS A 68 14.35 -8.63 -9.95
CA CYS A 68 15.06 -8.54 -11.23
C CYS A 68 15.17 -7.11 -11.75
N PHE A 69 14.15 -6.27 -11.57
CA PHE A 69 14.18 -4.87 -11.98
C PHE A 69 15.27 -4.09 -11.21
N PHE A 70 15.37 -4.27 -9.89
CA PHE A 70 16.41 -3.63 -9.09
C PHE A 70 17.83 -4.11 -9.42
N LEU A 71 18.01 -5.41 -9.64
CA LEU A 71 19.27 -5.99 -10.11
C LEU A 71 19.74 -5.36 -11.44
N SER A 72 18.81 -5.06 -12.35
CA SER A 72 19.13 -4.49 -13.67
C SER A 72 19.52 -3.01 -13.63
N LEU A 73 19.05 -2.26 -12.63
CA LEU A 73 19.34 -0.83 -12.46
C LEU A 73 20.59 -0.56 -11.62
N GLY A 74 21.28 -1.60 -11.12
CA GLY A 74 22.44 -1.45 -10.24
C GLY A 74 22.10 -0.89 -8.85
N ILE A 75 20.81 -0.85 -8.50
CA ILE A 75 20.33 -0.44 -7.19
C ILE A 75 20.42 -1.67 -6.29
N ILE A 76 21.39 -1.65 -5.37
CA ILE A 76 21.61 -2.73 -4.40
C ILE A 76 20.31 -2.91 -3.60
N GLU A 77 19.91 -4.16 -3.32
CA GLU A 77 18.73 -4.56 -2.51
C GLU A 77 18.56 -3.78 -1.19
N LEU A 78 19.60 -3.07 -0.72
CA LEU A 78 19.58 -2.20 0.45
C LEU A 78 18.72 -0.93 0.31
N PHE A 79 18.52 -0.37 -0.90
CA PHE A 79 17.86 0.94 -1.02
C PHE A 79 16.36 0.90 -0.69
N LEU A 80 15.69 -0.24 -0.89
CA LEU A 80 14.27 -0.39 -0.50
C LEU A 80 14.07 -0.51 1.02
N CYS A 81 15.06 -1.02 1.75
CA CYS A 81 15.00 -1.17 3.20
C CYS A 81 15.21 0.18 3.90
N GLU A 82 16.14 1.02 3.42
CA GLU A 82 16.46 2.31 4.07
C GLU A 82 15.29 3.32 4.01
N ILE A 83 14.49 3.33 2.94
CA ILE A 83 13.34 4.26 2.80
C ILE A 83 12.22 3.93 3.81
N LEU A 84 12.05 2.67 4.17
CA LEU A 84 10.91 2.22 4.98
C LEU A 84 11.22 2.21 6.49
N GLU A 85 12.48 2.36 6.90
CA GLU A 85 12.91 2.22 8.30
C GLU A 85 12.39 3.33 9.23
N TYR A 86 11.81 4.40 8.69
CA TYR A 86 11.37 5.58 9.46
C TYR A 86 9.89 5.92 9.35
N LEU A 87 9.10 5.09 8.66
CA LEU A 87 7.72 5.42 8.35
C LEU A 87 6.80 4.63 9.28
N GLY A 88 6.20 5.31 10.25
CA GLY A 88 5.12 4.73 11.04
C GLY A 88 4.02 4.20 10.12
N THR A 89 3.89 2.88 9.97
CA THR A 89 2.96 2.28 9.01
C THR A 89 1.62 1.97 9.64
N THR A 90 0.57 2.01 8.83
CA THR A 90 -0.75 1.49 9.15
C THR A 90 -1.00 0.24 8.32
N ASP A 91 -1.26 -0.86 9.02
CA ASP A 91 -1.53 -2.16 8.43
C ASP A 91 -2.98 -2.56 8.63
N PHE A 92 -3.58 -3.15 7.61
CA PHE A 92 -4.85 -3.85 7.68
C PHE A 92 -4.55 -5.34 7.66
N VAL A 93 -4.70 -5.98 8.83
CA VAL A 93 -4.33 -7.38 9.07
C VAL A 93 -5.57 -8.24 9.11
N GLU A 94 -5.62 -9.31 8.32
CA GLU A 94 -6.74 -10.24 8.31
C GLU A 94 -6.84 -11.02 9.63
N LYS A 95 -8.02 -10.97 10.26
CA LYS A 95 -8.29 -11.70 11.50
C LYS A 95 -8.20 -13.21 11.25
N GLY A 96 -7.39 -13.88 12.07
CA GLY A 96 -7.21 -15.33 12.07
C GLY A 96 -5.97 -15.80 11.30
N THR A 97 -5.64 -15.18 10.15
CA THR A 97 -4.41 -15.52 9.40
C THR A 97 -3.21 -14.66 9.80
N GLY A 98 -3.45 -13.45 10.33
CA GLY A 98 -2.38 -12.49 10.61
C GLY A 98 -1.73 -11.91 9.35
N GLY A 99 -2.29 -12.18 8.17
CA GLY A 99 -1.77 -11.70 6.90
C GLY A 99 -2.06 -10.21 6.71
N VAL A 100 -1.04 -9.43 6.38
CA VAL A 100 -1.20 -8.03 5.96
C VAL A 100 -1.89 -7.99 4.59
N VAL A 101 -3.05 -7.37 4.53
CA VAL A 101 -3.89 -7.24 3.33
C VAL A 101 -3.65 -5.92 2.62
N PHE A 102 -3.47 -4.85 3.37
CA PHE A 102 -3.12 -3.54 2.86
C PHE A 102 -2.22 -2.83 3.87
N ARG A 103 -1.18 -2.15 3.38
CA ARG A 103 -0.21 -1.40 4.19
C ARG A 103 0.02 -0.05 3.54
N THR A 104 0.10 0.98 4.37
CA THR A 104 0.15 2.38 3.97
C THR A 104 0.93 3.18 5.02
N CYS A 105 1.44 4.35 4.64
CA CYS A 105 2.21 5.24 5.51
C CYS A 105 1.77 6.71 5.35
N PRO A 106 2.08 7.59 6.32
CA PRO A 106 1.74 9.00 6.25
C PRO A 106 2.26 9.71 4.99
N GLU A 107 3.42 9.30 4.49
CA GLU A 107 4.15 9.95 3.39
C GLU A 107 3.38 9.86 2.08
N GLU A 108 2.59 8.81 1.88
CA GLU A 108 1.78 8.60 0.68
C GLU A 108 0.32 9.03 0.82
N ARG A 109 -0.09 9.54 2.00
CA ARG A 109 -1.48 9.88 2.33
C ARG A 109 -2.17 10.73 1.27
N ASP A 110 -1.46 11.69 0.68
CA ASP A 110 -2.02 12.64 -0.29
C ASP A 110 -1.96 12.15 -1.75
N ARG A 111 -1.37 10.96 -2.00
CA ARG A 111 -1.19 10.38 -3.34
C ARG A 111 -1.76 8.97 -3.52
N VAL A 112 -1.99 8.23 -2.43
CA VAL A 112 -2.46 6.85 -2.51
C VAL A 112 -3.95 6.79 -2.89
N VAL A 113 -4.26 5.96 -3.89
CA VAL A 113 -5.63 5.58 -4.22
C VAL A 113 -5.86 4.13 -3.83
N PHE A 114 -6.81 3.92 -2.91
CA PHE A 114 -7.26 2.60 -2.52
C PHE A 114 -8.30 2.07 -3.52
N GLN A 115 -7.94 1.02 -4.27
CA GLN A 115 -8.87 0.34 -5.16
C GLN A 115 -9.46 -0.90 -4.48
N MET A 116 -10.78 -1.05 -4.59
CA MET A 116 -11.47 -2.25 -4.14
C MET A 116 -12.23 -2.94 -5.26
N GLY A 117 -12.23 -4.27 -5.22
CA GLY A 117 -13.14 -5.11 -5.97
C GLY A 117 -14.39 -5.38 -5.14
N THR A 118 -15.57 -5.00 -5.65
CA THR A 118 -16.85 -5.21 -4.96
C THR A 118 -18.00 -5.36 -5.95
N SER A 119 -19.01 -6.14 -5.55
CA SER A 119 -20.28 -6.30 -6.26
C SER A 119 -21.49 -5.84 -5.43
N CYS A 120 -21.26 -5.19 -4.27
CA CYS A 120 -22.32 -4.77 -3.36
C CYS A 120 -22.02 -3.38 -2.78
N ALA A 121 -22.91 -2.41 -3.03
CA ALA A 121 -22.73 -1.03 -2.59
C ALA A 121 -22.60 -0.89 -1.07
N VAL A 122 -23.32 -1.71 -0.28
CA VAL A 122 -23.26 -1.67 1.18
C VAL A 122 -21.90 -2.12 1.71
N ARG A 123 -21.33 -3.18 1.12
CA ARG A 123 -19.97 -3.63 1.47
C ARG A 123 -18.92 -2.63 1.02
N ALA A 124 -19.07 -2.08 -0.18
CA ALA A 124 -18.19 -1.03 -0.69
C ALA A 124 -18.10 0.16 0.28
N LEU A 125 -19.26 0.63 0.78
CA LEU A 125 -19.32 1.71 1.76
C LEU A 125 -18.64 1.33 3.09
N ALA A 126 -18.91 0.12 3.61
CA ALA A 126 -18.31 -0.36 4.85
C ALA A 126 -16.78 -0.48 4.74
N THR A 127 -16.28 -1.00 3.61
CA THR A 127 -14.84 -1.07 3.31
C THR A 127 -14.24 0.33 3.17
N ALA A 128 -14.91 1.24 2.48
CA ALA A 128 -14.46 2.62 2.33
C ALA A 128 -14.37 3.33 3.69
N GLN A 129 -15.36 3.16 4.57
CA GLN A 129 -15.33 3.71 5.93
C GLN A 129 -14.18 3.13 6.75
N LEU A 130 -13.90 1.83 6.66
CA LEU A 130 -12.76 1.22 7.35
C LEU A 130 -11.43 1.85 6.94
N VAL A 131 -11.24 2.12 5.64
CA VAL A 131 -10.00 2.73 5.15
C VAL A 131 -9.95 4.23 5.46
N LEU A 132 -11.03 4.98 5.22
CA LEU A 132 -11.08 6.45 5.35
C LEU A 132 -11.12 6.93 6.80
N VAL A 133 -11.94 6.29 7.65
CA VAL A 133 -12.14 6.71 9.05
C VAL A 133 -10.90 6.39 9.89
N CYS A 134 -10.23 5.27 9.59
CA CYS A 134 -9.12 4.81 10.40
C CYS A 134 -7.79 5.48 10.04
N HIS A 135 -7.69 6.18 8.92
CA HIS A 135 -6.47 6.86 8.49
C HIS A 135 -6.30 8.29 9.03
N GLY A 136 -7.31 8.84 9.71
CA GLY A 136 -7.36 10.29 9.96
C GLY A 136 -7.41 11.10 8.66
N MET A 137 -7.70 10.48 7.51
CA MET A 137 -7.73 11.09 6.17
C MET A 137 -8.79 12.18 6.01
N PHE A 138 -9.74 12.28 6.93
CA PHE A 138 -10.66 13.41 7.10
C PHE A 138 -10.31 14.18 8.39
N ARG A 139 -9.20 14.91 8.37
CA ARG A 139 -8.98 16.18 9.09
C ARG A 139 -7.68 16.79 8.60
#